data_AF-A0A7L4RI18-F1
#
_entry.id   AF-A0A7L4RI18-F1
#
_cell.length_a   1.000
_cell.length_b   1.000
_cell.length_c   1.000
_cell.angle_alpha   90.00
_cell.angle_beta   90.00
_cell.angle_gamma   90.00
#
_symmetry.space_group_name_H-M   'P 1'
#
loop_
_entity.id
_entity.type
_entity.pdbx_description
1 polymer ?
#
loop_
_entity_poly.entity_id
_entity_poly.type
_entity_poly.pdbx_seq_one_letter_code
_entity_poly.pdbx_strand_id
1 'polypeptide(L)'
;MKKDENEHLSRNTKILSISSFLVDSSSEAIFPLLPFFLTTILGAPVFVVGLMESLSESIIGIASVISGFYSDKVGKRKKIIILGYGLSASFKMLLPFLTMWQQVVPCSF
;
A
#
# COMPACT_ATOMS: atom_id res chain seq x y z
N MET A 1 -8.60 -8.32 41.71
CA MET A 1 -9.21 -9.32 40.79
C MET A 1 -8.14 -9.68 39.77
N LYS A 2 -7.42 -10.77 40.06
CA LYS A 2 -6.22 -11.25 39.37
C LYS A 2 -6.68 -12.00 38.12
N LYS A 3 -6.21 -11.62 36.92
CA LYS A 3 -6.48 -12.39 35.70
C LYS A 3 -5.25 -12.40 34.80
N ASP A 4 -4.43 -13.42 35.06
CA ASP A 4 -3.69 -14.22 34.08
C ASP A 4 -2.75 -13.48 33.11
N GLU A 5 -1.56 -13.17 33.61
CA GLU A 5 -0.34 -12.76 32.89
C GLU A 5 0.31 -13.92 32.10
N ASN A 6 -0.49 -14.72 31.40
CA ASN A 6 0.00 -15.78 30.50
C ASN A 6 -0.81 -15.79 29.20
N GLU A 7 -0.75 -14.70 28.43
CA GLU A 7 -1.24 -14.75 27.04
C GLU A 7 -0.22 -15.53 26.19
N HIS A 8 -0.41 -16.85 26.17
CA HIS A 8 0.16 -17.74 25.18
C HIS A 8 -0.36 -17.29 23.81
N LEU A 9 0.35 -16.35 23.17
CA LEU A 9 0.02 -15.81 21.84
C LEU A 9 -0.33 -16.97 20.90
N SER A 10 -1.59 -16.99 20.45
CA SER A 10 -2.10 -17.97 19.50
C SER A 10 -1.12 -18.08 18.32
N ARG A 11 -0.89 -19.30 17.83
CA ARG A 11 0.01 -19.56 16.70
C ARG A 11 -0.30 -18.64 15.51
N ASN A 12 -1.58 -18.32 15.31
CA ASN A 12 -2.03 -17.40 14.27
C ASN A 12 -1.55 -15.96 14.49
N THR A 13 -1.55 -15.47 15.73
CA THR A 13 -1.07 -14.12 16.05
C THR A 13 0.44 -14.02 15.83
N LYS A 14 1.23 -15.03 16.24
CA LYS A 14 2.68 -15.04 15.98
C LYS A 14 3.00 -15.06 14.49
N ILE A 15 2.30 -15.90 13.71
CA ILE A 15 2.47 -15.96 12.26
C ILE A 15 2.05 -14.64 11.60
N LEU A 16 0.96 -14.03 12.07
CA LEU A 16 0.48 -12.75 11.56
C LEU A 16 1.47 -11.61 11.85
N SER A 17 1.99 -11.53 13.08
CA SER A 17 2.99 -10.52 13.46
C SER A 17 4.27 -10.66 12.63
N ILE A 18 4.77 -11.88 12.44
CA ILE A 18 5.95 -12.13 11.60
C ILE A 18 5.67 -11.77 10.15
N SER A 19 4.54 -12.23 9.58
CA SER A 19 4.19 -11.91 8.20
C SER A 19 4.00 -10.41 7.99
N SER A 20 3.38 -9.70 8.93
CA SER A 20 3.21 -8.25 8.86
C SER A 20 4.55 -7.54 8.93
N PHE A 21 5.44 -7.95 9.85
CA PHE A 21 6.79 -7.39 9.98
C PHE A 21 7.61 -7.52 8.69
N LEU A 22 7.58 -8.71 8.06
CA LEU A 22 8.28 -8.91 6.78
C LEU A 22 7.70 -8.04 5.65
N VAL A 23 6.38 -7.88 5.60
CA VAL A 23 5.72 -7.04 4.60
C VAL A 23 6.05 -5.55 4.82
N ASP A 24 6.06 -5.10 6.07
CA ASP A 24 6.42 -3.72 6.42
C ASP A 24 7.87 -3.41 6.05
N SER A 25 8.82 -4.25 6.47
CA SER A 25 10.24 -4.10 6.11
C SER A 25 10.46 -4.06 4.60
N SER A 26 9.74 -4.89 3.85
CA SER A 26 9.86 -4.92 2.39
C SER A 26 9.28 -3.65 1.75
N SER A 27 8.21 -3.10 2.31
CA SER A 27 7.54 -1.91 1.78
C SER A 27 8.30 -0.63 2.12
N GLU A 28 8.86 -0.51 3.34
CA GLU A 28 9.71 0.62 3.73
C GLU A 28 10.99 0.71 2.91
N ALA A 29 11.57 -0.43 2.50
CA ALA A 29 12.77 -0.44 1.66
C ALA A 29 12.53 0.17 0.26
N ILE A 30 11.30 0.11 -0.25
CA ILE A 30 10.91 0.63 -1.57
C ILE A 30 10.53 2.11 -1.49
N PHE A 31 10.06 2.57 -0.33
CA PHE A 31 9.59 3.93 -0.09
C PHE A 31 10.57 5.03 -0.54
N PRO A 32 11.88 4.97 -0.23
CA PRO A 32 12.83 5.98 -0.71
C PRO A 32 13.24 5.77 -2.18
N LEU A 33 13.04 4.57 -2.73
CA LEU A 33 13.52 4.20 -4.07
C LEU A 33 12.74 4.91 -5.19
N LEU A 34 11.44 5.10 -5.00
CA LEU A 34 10.53 5.78 -5.93
C LEU A 34 10.89 7.27 -6.16
N PRO A 35 10.95 8.12 -5.12
CA PRO A 35 11.33 9.52 -5.28
C PRO A 35 12.78 9.66 -5.76
N PHE A 36 13.68 8.75 -5.36
CA PHE A 36 15.05 8.72 -5.86
C PHE A 36 15.12 8.43 -7.37
N PHE A 37 14.37 7.43 -7.88
CA PHE A 37 14.29 7.11 -9.31
C PHE A 37 13.70 8.28 -10.12
N LEU A 38 12.62 8.88 -9.62
CA LEU A 38 11.93 10.00 -10.26
C LEU A 38 12.81 11.25 -10.39
N THR A 39 13.56 11.58 -9.34
CA THR A 39 14.41 12.78 -9.31
C THR A 39 15.75 12.56 -10.00
N THR A 40 16.38 11.40 -9.81
CA THR A 40 17.76 11.14 -10.26
C THR A 40 17.82 10.64 -11.70
N ILE A 41 16.91 9.75 -12.11
CA ILE A 41 16.93 9.12 -13.44
C ILE A 41 16.00 9.84 -14.40
N LEU A 42 14.82 10.23 -13.93
CA LEU A 42 13.78 10.87 -14.74
C LEU A 42 13.84 12.41 -14.72
N GLY A 43 14.64 13.01 -13.83
CA GLY A 43 14.83 14.46 -13.76
C GLY A 43 13.61 15.25 -13.29
N ALA A 44 12.65 14.61 -12.61
CA ALA A 44 11.44 15.27 -12.14
C ALA A 44 11.75 16.29 -11.01
N PRO A 45 11.11 17.47 -11.00
CA PRO A 45 11.26 18.41 -9.90
C PRO A 45 10.73 17.81 -8.59
N VAL A 46 11.48 17.96 -7.49
CA VAL A 46 11.10 17.44 -6.16
C VAL A 46 9.69 17.89 -5.73
N PHE A 47 9.32 19.13 -6.07
CA PHE A 47 7.99 19.68 -5.83
C PHE A 47 6.87 18.86 -6.51
N VAL A 48 7.10 18.40 -7.74
CA VAL A 48 6.12 17.63 -8.51
C VAL A 48 5.98 16.22 -7.94
N VAL A 49 7.09 15.60 -7.51
CA VAL A 49 7.07 14.30 -6.83
C VAL A 49 6.25 14.39 -5.54
N GLY A 50 6.46 15.41 -4.71
CA GLY A 50 5.69 15.63 -3.48
C GLY A 50 4.19 15.83 -3.72
N LEU A 51 3.82 16.58 -4.77
CA LEU A 51 2.41 16.73 -5.16
C LEU A 51 1.79 15.42 -5.63
N MET A 52 2.52 14.62 -6.41
CA MET A 52 2.06 13.32 -6.89
C MET A 52 1.85 12.34 -5.74
N GLU A 53 2.79 12.29 -4.80
CA GLU A 53 2.69 11.41 -3.63
C GLU A 53 1.51 11.81 -2.74
N SER A 54 1.34 13.11 -2.50
CA SER A 54 0.22 13.64 -1.71
C SER A 54 -1.14 13.37 -2.35
N LEU A 55 -1.24 13.48 -3.68
CA LEU A 55 -2.47 13.20 -4.41
C LEU A 55 -2.80 11.70 -4.40
N SER A 56 -1.78 10.86 -4.55
CA SER A 56 -1.93 9.40 -4.50
C SER A 56 -2.41 8.96 -3.12
N GLU A 57 -1.75 9.43 -2.05
CA GLU A 57 -2.11 9.13 -0.67
C GLU A 57 -3.54 9.60 -0.33
N SER A 58 -3.94 10.77 -0.84
CA SER A 58 -5.30 11.30 -0.66
C SER A 58 -6.35 10.38 -1.30
N ILE A 59 -6.09 9.89 -2.52
CA ILE A 59 -7.00 8.98 -3.23
C ILE A 59 -7.05 7.62 -2.51
N ILE A 60 -5.92 7.10 -2.05
CA ILE A 60 -5.84 5.85 -1.26
C ILE A 60 -6.65 5.99 0.03
N GLY A 61 -6.52 7.11 0.75
CA GLY A 61 -7.28 7.38 1.97
C GLY A 61 -8.79 7.40 1.71
N ILE A 62 -9.24 8.12 0.69
CA ILE A 62 -10.66 8.19 0.31
C ILE A 62 -11.17 6.80 -0.11
N ALA A 63 -10.42 6.09 -0.95
CA ALA A 63 -10.77 4.74 -1.41
C ALA A 63 -10.87 3.76 -0.23
N SER A 64 -9.98 3.87 0.76
CA SER A 64 -9.97 3.04 1.96
C SER A 64 -11.20 3.27 2.83
N VAL A 65 -11.62 4.52 3.03
CA VAL A 65 -12.84 4.85 3.77
C VAL A 65 -14.08 4.30 3.06
N ILE A 66 -14.19 4.50 1.74
CA ILE A 66 -15.32 4.01 0.95
C ILE A 66 -15.36 2.48 0.93
N SER A 67 -14.21 1.85 0.70
CA SER A 67 -14.05 0.40 0.67
C SER A 67 -14.36 -0.23 2.03
N GLY A 68 -13.89 0.39 3.12
CA GLY A 68 -14.18 -0.03 4.49
C GLY A 68 -15.67 0.02 4.80
N PHE A 69 -16.32 1.16 4.50
CA PHE A 69 -17.77 1.32 4.70
C PHE A 69 -18.59 0.31 3.88
N TYR A 70 -18.21 0.09 2.62
CA TYR A 70 -18.88 -0.89 1.76
C TYR A 70 -18.62 -2.33 2.23
N SER A 71 -17.41 -2.63 2.70
CA SER A 71 -17.02 -3.95 3.20
C SER A 71 -17.76 -4.33 4.48
N ASP A 72 -17.89 -3.39 5.42
CA ASP A 72 -18.60 -3.61 6.67
C ASP A 72 -20.12 -3.76 6.45
N LYS A 73 -20.70 -3.03 5.49
CA LYS A 73 -22.13 -3.16 5.14
C LYS A 73 -22.46 -4.50 4.45
N VAL A 74 -21.53 -5.06 3.67
CA VAL A 74 -21.74 -6.30 2.89
C VAL A 74 -21.35 -7.56 3.68
N GLY A 75 -20.52 -7.45 4.71
CA GLY A 75 -20.11 -8.58 5.57
C GLY A 75 -19.25 -9.64 4.88
N LYS A 76 -18.92 -9.49 3.58
CA LYS A 76 -18.12 -10.41 2.77
C LYS A 76 -16.78 -9.78 2.36
N ARG A 77 -15.86 -9.69 3.33
CA ARG A 77 -14.53 -9.06 3.19
C ARG A 77 -13.66 -9.65 2.08
N LYS A 78 -13.80 -10.95 1.79
CA LYS A 78 -12.88 -11.70 0.90
C LYS A 78 -12.90 -11.24 -0.57
N LYS A 79 -14.07 -10.91 -1.13
CA LYS A 79 -14.18 -10.53 -2.56
C LYS A 79 -13.69 -9.11 -2.83
N ILE A 80 -13.93 -8.20 -1.88
CA ILE A 80 -13.53 -6.80 -1.98
C ILE A 80 -12.00 -6.68 -1.91
N ILE A 81 -11.38 -7.45 -1.00
CA ILE A 81 -9.92 -7.52 -0.89
C ILE A 81 -9.30 -8.08 -2.18
N ILE A 82 -9.84 -9.17 -2.74
CA ILE A 82 -9.31 -9.77 -3.97
C ILE A 82 -9.39 -8.79 -5.16
N LEU A 83 -10.49 -8.05 -5.30
CA LEU A 83 -10.64 -7.05 -6.36
C LEU A 83 -9.66 -5.89 -6.19
N GLY A 84 -9.51 -5.37 -4.96
CA GLY A 84 -8.53 -4.31 -4.68
C GLY A 84 -7.10 -4.75 -4.95
N TYR A 85 -6.70 -5.91 -4.43
CA TYR A 85 -5.36 -6.46 -4.65
C TYR A 85 -5.09 -6.79 -6.12
N GLY A 86 -6.09 -7.33 -6.84
CA GLY A 86 -5.97 -7.63 -8.28
C GLY A 86 -5.80 -6.37 -9.14
N LEU A 87 -6.47 -5.29 -8.75
CA LEU A 87 -6.34 -4.00 -9.41
C LEU A 87 -4.96 -3.39 -9.15
N SER A 88 -4.50 -3.31 -7.89
CA SER A 88 -3.16 -2.81 -7.56
C SER A 88 -2.04 -3.66 -8.18
N ALA A 89 -2.19 -4.98 -8.25
CA ALA A 89 -1.20 -5.85 -8.90
C ALA A 89 -1.08 -5.57 -10.41
N SER A 90 -2.20 -5.24 -11.07
CA SER A 90 -2.23 -4.90 -12.49
C SER A 90 -1.53 -3.56 -12.76
N PHE A 91 -1.73 -2.55 -11.91
CA PHE A 91 -1.02 -1.27 -11.99
C PHE A 91 0.48 -1.42 -11.72
N LYS A 92 0.87 -2.22 -10.71
CA LYS A 92 2.28 -2.51 -10.43
C LYS A 92 2.98 -3.25 -11.59
N MET A 93 2.26 -4.08 -12.33
CA MET A 93 2.80 -4.77 -13.51
C MET A 93 3.05 -3.82 -14.71
N LEU A 94 2.41 -2.66 -14.74
CA LEU A 94 2.65 -1.61 -15.74
C LEU A 94 3.89 -0.75 -15.44
N LEU A 95 4.38 -0.71 -14.19
CA LEU A 95 5.56 0.07 -13.80
C LEU A 95 6.81 -0.12 -14.69
N PRO A 96 7.23 -1.33 -15.09
CA PRO A 96 8.43 -1.52 -15.92
C PRO A 96 8.29 -0.97 -17.36
N PHE A 97 7.08 -0.66 -17.82
CA PHE A 97 6.83 -0.08 -19.15
C PHE A 97 6.83 1.46 -19.16
N LEU A 98 6.98 2.10 -18.00
CA LEU A 98 6.91 3.55 -17.88
C LEU A 98 8.24 4.19 -18.29
N THR A 99 8.23 4.93 -19.39
CA THR A 99 9.40 5.65 -19.93
C THR A 99 9.41 7.13 -19.56
N MET A 100 8.31 7.67 -19.02
CA MET A 100 8.16 9.10 -18.68
C MET A 100 7.60 9.28 -17.26
N TRP A 101 8.12 10.27 -16.51
CA TRP A 101 7.70 10.55 -15.12
C TRP A 101 6.22 10.92 -14.99
N GLN A 102 5.63 11.53 -16.02
CA GLN A 102 4.21 11.90 -16.07
C GLN A 102 3.29 10.67 -16.06
N GLN A 103 3.79 9.51 -16.50
CA GLN A 103 3.03 8.26 -16.53
C GLN A 103 3.09 7.51 -15.20
N VAL A 104 3.82 8.01 -14.20
CA VAL A 104 3.86 7.42 -12.87
C VAL A 104 2.64 7.82 -12.04
N VAL A 105 2.03 8.97 -12.33
CA VAL A 105 0.83 9.49 -11.63
C VAL A 105 -0.31 8.47 -11.59
N PRO A 106 -0.64 7.76 -12.67
CA PRO A 106 -1.73 6.77 -12.67
C PRO A 106 -1.35 5.42 -12.06
N CYS A 107 -0.06 5.13 -11.79
CA CYS A 107 0.39 3.82 -11.29
C CYS A 107 0.79 3.82 -9.81
N SER A 108 0.79 4.97 -9.13
CA SER A 108 1.07 5.07 -7.69
C SER A 108 -0.11 4.63 -6.79
N PHE A 109 -1.11 3.90 -7.33
CA PHE A 109 -2.30 3.38 -6.63
C PHE A 109 -2.22 1.88 -6.30
#